data_AF-A0A2N0Z7P7-F1
#
_entry.id   AF-A0A2N0Z7P7-F1
#
_cell.length_a   1.000
_cell.length_b   1.000
_cell.length_c   1.000
_cell.angle_alpha   90.00
_cell.angle_beta   90.00
_cell.angle_gamma   90.00
#
_symmetry.space_group_name_H-M   'P 1'
#
loop_
_entity.id
_entity.type
_entity.pdbx_description
1 polymer ?
#
loop_
_entity_poly.entity_id
_entity_poly.type
_entity_poly.pdbx_seq_one_letter_code
_entity_poly.pdbx_strand_id
1 'polypeptide(L)'
;MFKEDRAKRVYQYLVNFGMYRPNRQTKEIYEKLVEQKVWGKVQSIFVKYKKLWRGPDIPIYIFPFEPHRKSKEKKSGVSFPDKLFLFIGHIEDDKEIEALFIHEYHHVCRIHNQKKQIEEYTLLDSIIMEGLAEHAVKQYCGKQYNAYWCQMYKEKELLKYWEEDFKENLNILKTEKLHDSLLFGLGPHPDMIGYCLGYYLVSNYLNQRNLADIRLFKSDSRVFIQSILDDE
;
A
#
# COMPACT_ATOMS: atom_id res chain seq x y z
N MET A 1 -5.88 1.10 34.30
CA MET A 1 -4.98 0.04 33.79
C MET A 1 -5.27 -0.34 32.34
N PHE A 2 -6.40 -0.95 31.99
CA PHE A 2 -6.63 -1.52 30.63
C PHE A 2 -6.55 -0.55 29.42
N LYS A 3 -6.86 0.75 29.59
CA LYS A 3 -6.83 1.74 28.49
C LYS A 3 -5.40 2.14 28.10
N GLU A 4 -4.51 2.31 29.07
CA GLU A 4 -3.11 2.68 28.82
C GLU A 4 -2.34 1.54 28.16
N ASP A 5 -2.59 0.30 28.55
CA ASP A 5 -1.96 -0.87 27.93
C ASP A 5 -2.40 -1.05 26.47
N ARG A 6 -3.66 -0.72 26.15
CA ARG A 6 -4.14 -0.71 24.76
C ARG A 6 -3.46 0.39 23.95
N ALA A 7 -3.36 1.61 24.49
CA ALA A 7 -2.69 2.73 23.82
C ALA A 7 -1.21 2.42 23.53
N LYS A 8 -0.50 1.82 24.48
CA LYS A 8 0.89 1.37 24.29
C LYS A 8 1.03 0.34 23.16
N ARG A 9 0.13 -0.64 23.09
CA ARG A 9 0.15 -1.65 22.01
C ARG A 9 -0.11 -1.03 20.63
N VAL A 10 -1.06 -0.09 20.53
CA VAL A 10 -1.31 0.64 19.28
C VAL A 10 -0.08 1.44 18.87
N TYR A 11 0.52 2.18 19.80
CA TYR A 11 1.74 2.94 19.53
C TYR A 11 2.88 2.02 19.06
N GLN A 12 3.13 0.91 19.75
CA GLN A 12 4.16 -0.07 19.38
C GLN A 12 3.92 -0.66 17.99
N TYR A 13 2.66 -0.93 17.64
CA TYR A 13 2.29 -1.38 16.30
C TYR A 13 2.62 -0.31 15.25
N LEU A 14 2.21 0.94 15.46
CA LEU A 14 2.45 2.05 14.53
C LEU A 14 3.94 2.39 14.38
N VAL A 15 4.77 2.15 15.41
CA VAL A 15 6.24 2.30 15.33
C VAL A 15 6.83 1.39 14.25
N ASN A 16 6.26 0.22 13.99
CA ASN A 16 6.72 -0.66 12.91
C ASN A 16 6.52 -0.01 11.53
N PHE A 17 5.53 0.88 11.41
CA PHE A 17 5.23 1.64 10.20
C PHE A 17 5.84 3.05 10.20
N GLY A 18 6.71 3.40 11.16
CA GLY A 18 7.40 4.70 11.15
C GLY A 18 6.80 5.79 12.04
N MET A 19 5.94 5.42 12.99
CA MET A 19 5.50 6.34 14.05
C MET A 19 6.69 6.87 14.85
N TYR A 20 6.72 8.19 15.00
CA TYR A 20 7.80 8.88 15.69
C TYR A 20 7.92 8.57 17.19
N ARG A 21 9.15 8.68 17.69
CA ARG A 21 9.47 8.84 19.11
C ARG A 21 9.76 10.32 19.38
N PRO A 22 9.17 10.94 20.41
CA PRO A 22 9.39 12.35 20.71
C PRO A 22 10.87 12.68 20.89
N ASN A 23 11.44 13.42 19.94
CA ASN A 23 12.81 13.92 19.98
C ASN A 23 12.95 15.22 19.15
N ARG A 24 14.11 15.88 19.22
CA ARG A 24 14.35 17.15 18.52
C ARG A 24 14.11 17.05 17.01
N GLN A 25 14.60 16.00 16.35
CA GLN A 25 14.45 15.81 14.91
C GLN A 25 12.97 15.66 14.51
N THR A 26 12.21 14.85 15.24
CA THR A 26 10.77 14.65 14.96
C THR A 26 9.94 15.91 15.20
N LYS A 27 10.38 16.77 16.13
CA LYS A 27 9.80 18.09 16.36
C LYS A 27 10.08 19.02 15.17
N GLU A 28 11.30 19.04 14.66
CA GLU A 28 11.67 19.81 13.46
C GLU A 28 10.89 19.33 12.21
N ILE A 29 10.68 18.02 12.06
CA ILE A 29 9.80 17.47 11.01
C ILE A 29 8.38 18.01 11.20
N TYR A 30 7.80 17.88 12.39
CA TYR A 30 6.46 18.38 12.68
C TYR A 30 6.30 19.86 12.33
N GLU A 31 7.23 20.71 12.77
CA GLU A 31 7.21 22.15 12.50
C GLU A 31 7.21 22.45 11.00
N LYS A 32 8.01 21.73 10.21
CA LYS A 32 7.99 21.85 8.74
C LYS A 32 6.68 21.37 8.12
N LEU A 33 6.08 20.29 8.60
CA LEU A 33 4.78 19.83 8.10
C LEU A 33 3.69 20.89 8.32
N VAL A 34 3.75 21.60 9.45
CA VAL A 34 2.85 22.72 9.76
C VAL A 34 3.11 23.90 8.83
N GLU A 35 4.37 24.31 8.66
CA GLU A 35 4.79 25.39 7.76
C GLU A 35 4.33 25.13 6.30
N GLN A 36 4.51 23.88 5.84
CA GLN A 36 4.12 23.43 4.51
C GLN A 36 2.61 23.18 4.36
N LYS A 37 1.80 23.39 5.41
CA LYS A 37 0.34 23.19 5.43
C LYS A 37 -0.08 21.79 4.97
N VAL A 38 0.66 20.76 5.36
CA VAL A 38 0.47 19.37 4.90
C VAL A 38 -0.95 18.85 5.16
N TRP A 39 -1.56 19.19 6.31
CA TRP A 39 -2.95 18.83 6.60
C TRP A 39 -3.95 19.39 5.58
N GLY A 40 -3.77 20.64 5.14
CA GLY A 40 -4.64 21.24 4.12
C GLY A 40 -4.47 20.59 2.75
N LYS A 41 -3.24 20.20 2.41
CA LYS A 41 -2.91 19.46 1.17
C LYS A 41 -3.56 18.07 1.18
N VAL A 42 -3.34 17.29 2.24
CA VAL A 42 -3.94 15.96 2.42
C VAL A 42 -5.47 16.04 2.43
N GLN A 43 -6.06 17.04 3.07
CA GLN A 43 -7.51 17.25 3.04
C GLN A 43 -8.03 17.49 1.61
N SER A 44 -7.33 18.31 0.83
CA SER A 44 -7.70 18.59 -0.57
C SER A 44 -7.61 17.33 -1.45
N ILE A 45 -6.53 16.56 -1.25
CA ILE A 45 -6.32 15.26 -1.90
C ILE A 45 -7.44 14.28 -1.52
N PHE A 46 -7.77 14.17 -0.22
CA PHE A 46 -8.83 13.30 0.27
C PHE A 46 -10.19 13.65 -0.35
N VAL A 47 -10.57 14.93 -0.36
CA VAL A 47 -11.84 15.38 -0.98
C VAL A 47 -11.90 14.99 -2.46
N LYS A 48 -10.80 15.16 -3.19
CA LYS A 48 -10.68 14.77 -4.61
C LYS A 48 -10.89 13.26 -4.79
N TYR A 49 -10.11 12.42 -4.11
CA TYR A 49 -10.13 10.97 -4.32
C TYR A 49 -11.36 10.30 -3.70
N LYS A 50 -11.87 10.79 -2.56
CA LYS A 50 -13.15 10.34 -2.00
C LYS A 50 -14.29 10.49 -3.00
N LYS A 51 -14.37 11.66 -3.66
CA LYS A 51 -15.37 11.90 -4.72
C LYS A 51 -15.13 11.01 -5.94
N LEU A 52 -13.88 10.94 -6.41
CA LEU A 52 -13.51 10.19 -7.61
C LEU A 52 -13.78 8.70 -7.47
N TRP A 53 -13.46 8.13 -6.32
CA TRP A 53 -13.54 6.69 -6.05
C TRP A 53 -14.79 6.27 -5.29
N ARG A 54 -15.65 7.23 -4.91
CA ARG A 54 -16.81 7.00 -4.02
C ARG A 54 -16.38 6.26 -2.74
N GLY A 55 -15.20 6.63 -2.22
CA GLY A 55 -14.60 6.01 -1.06
C GLY A 55 -15.28 6.42 0.25
N PRO A 56 -15.03 5.68 1.35
CA PRO A 56 -15.63 5.95 2.64
C PRO A 56 -15.11 7.25 3.27
N ASP A 57 -15.91 7.84 4.15
CA ASP A 57 -15.46 8.95 4.99
C ASP A 57 -14.74 8.41 6.21
N ILE A 58 -13.41 8.61 6.28
CA ILE A 58 -12.58 8.09 7.36
C ILE A 58 -11.65 9.17 7.93
N PRO A 59 -11.30 9.10 9.23
CA PRO A 59 -10.25 9.93 9.79
C PRO A 59 -8.88 9.59 9.19
N ILE A 60 -8.12 10.65 8.91
CA ILE A 60 -6.73 10.56 8.43
C ILE A 60 -5.84 11.23 9.47
N TYR A 61 -4.91 10.45 10.03
CA TYR A 61 -3.94 10.91 11.01
C TYR A 61 -2.59 11.10 10.35
N ILE A 62 -1.99 12.27 10.55
CA ILE A 62 -0.68 12.62 9.99
C ILE A 62 0.30 12.76 11.15
N PHE A 63 1.41 12.04 11.08
CA PHE A 63 2.47 12.08 12.07
C PHE A 63 3.83 12.29 11.41
N PRO A 64 4.80 12.87 12.14
CA PRO A 64 6.20 12.85 11.70
C PRO A 64 6.65 11.41 11.44
N PHE A 65 7.38 11.22 10.35
CA PHE A 65 8.00 9.93 10.05
C PHE A 65 9.34 9.80 10.76
N GLU A 66 9.53 8.67 11.45
CA GLU A 66 10.83 8.25 11.94
C GLU A 66 11.22 6.94 11.23
N PRO A 67 12.20 6.96 10.31
CA PRO A 67 12.63 5.75 9.63
C PRO A 67 13.25 4.77 10.63
N HIS A 68 13.06 3.47 10.39
CA HIS A 68 13.92 2.46 10.99
C HIS A 68 15.37 2.72 10.59
N ARG A 69 16.33 2.42 11.46
CA ARG A 69 17.76 2.78 11.33
C ARG A 69 18.45 2.42 9.99
N LYS A 70 17.83 1.57 9.16
CA LYS A 70 18.35 1.13 7.86
C LYS A 70 17.49 1.56 6.65
N SER A 71 16.33 2.18 6.88
CA SER A 71 15.43 2.57 5.80
C SER A 71 15.86 3.90 5.19
N LYS A 72 15.87 3.97 3.85
CA LYS A 72 16.05 5.21 3.08
C LYS A 72 14.71 5.89 2.78
N GLU A 73 13.60 5.27 3.17
CA GLU A 73 12.28 5.86 3.00
C GLU A 73 12.21 7.20 3.72
N LYS A 74 11.36 8.08 3.20
CA LYS A 74 11.06 9.38 3.83
C LYS A 74 9.62 9.49 4.28
N LYS A 75 8.83 8.45 3.99
CA LYS A 75 7.39 8.41 4.18
C LYS A 75 6.92 6.98 4.23
N SER A 76 5.76 6.78 4.82
CA SER A 76 5.06 5.49 4.87
C SER A 76 3.63 5.72 5.30
N GLY A 77 2.79 4.70 5.15
CA GLY A 77 1.43 4.74 5.64
C GLY A 77 1.02 3.39 6.20
N VAL A 78 -0.12 3.39 6.85
CA VAL A 78 -0.84 2.17 7.18
C VAL A 78 -2.34 2.42 7.15
N SER A 79 -3.01 1.56 6.41
CA SER A 79 -4.44 1.63 6.16
C SER A 79 -5.21 0.61 6.99
N PHE A 80 -6.31 1.07 7.59
CA PHE A 80 -7.30 0.23 8.25
C PHE A 80 -8.66 0.43 7.57
N PRO A 81 -9.64 -0.48 7.78
CA PRO A 81 -10.95 -0.37 7.17
C PRO A 81 -11.67 0.97 7.44
N ASP A 82 -11.37 1.60 8.58
CA ASP A 82 -12.08 2.76 9.11
C ASP A 82 -11.16 3.96 9.41
N LYS A 83 -9.86 3.89 9.11
CA LYS A 83 -8.91 4.99 9.37
C LYS A 83 -7.62 4.84 8.58
N LEU A 84 -6.94 5.96 8.37
CA LEU A 84 -5.67 6.03 7.67
C LEU A 84 -4.61 6.74 8.52
N PHE A 85 -3.41 6.19 8.58
CA PHE A 85 -2.24 6.84 9.17
C PHE A 85 -1.21 7.12 8.08
N LEU A 86 -0.74 8.36 8.04
CA LEU A 86 0.35 8.81 7.17
C LEU A 86 1.51 9.27 8.04
N PHE A 87 2.68 8.70 7.80
CA PHE A 87 3.91 9.11 8.43
C PHE A 87 4.75 9.85 7.39
N ILE A 88 4.97 11.15 7.62
CA ILE A 88 5.58 12.05 6.64
C ILE A 88 6.84 12.66 7.22
N GLY A 89 7.98 12.45 6.55
CA GLY A 89 9.25 13.07 6.87
C GLY A 89 9.42 14.41 6.16
N HIS A 90 10.66 14.70 5.76
CA HIS A 90 10.92 15.85 4.89
C HIS A 90 10.61 15.51 3.44
N ILE A 91 9.51 16.08 2.94
CA ILE A 91 9.10 15.98 1.54
C ILE A 91 9.04 17.40 0.95
N GLU A 92 9.68 17.58 -0.20
CA GLU A 92 9.68 18.86 -0.93
C GLU A 92 8.64 18.85 -2.06
N ASP A 93 8.43 17.68 -2.67
CA ASP A 93 7.46 17.50 -3.75
C ASP A 93 6.10 17.04 -3.19
N ASP A 94 5.09 17.91 -3.27
CA ASP A 94 3.72 17.61 -2.83
C ASP A 94 3.12 16.38 -3.52
N LYS A 95 3.62 16.03 -4.71
CA LYS A 95 3.16 14.87 -5.46
C LYS A 95 3.57 13.55 -4.81
N GLU A 96 4.63 13.53 -4.02
CA GLU A 96 5.01 12.38 -3.18
C GLU A 96 3.99 12.15 -2.06
N ILE A 97 3.39 13.22 -1.51
CA ILE A 97 2.31 13.13 -0.52
C ILE A 97 1.04 12.60 -1.21
N GLU A 98 0.73 13.08 -2.42
CA GLU A 98 -0.40 12.57 -3.21
C GLU A 98 -0.23 11.09 -3.55
N ALA A 99 0.95 10.65 -3.99
CA ALA A 99 1.24 9.25 -4.28
C ALA A 99 1.06 8.34 -3.05
N LEU A 100 1.61 8.75 -1.90
CA LEU A 100 1.42 8.02 -0.64
C LEU A 100 -0.06 7.94 -0.27
N PHE A 101 -0.77 9.06 -0.36
CA PHE A 101 -2.20 9.10 -0.04
C PHE A 101 -3.01 8.18 -0.94
N ILE A 102 -2.77 8.22 -2.25
CA ILE A 102 -3.47 7.40 -3.24
C ILE A 102 -3.29 5.93 -2.92
N HIS A 103 -2.05 5.49 -2.70
CA HIS A 103 -1.75 4.10 -2.38
C HIS A 103 -2.56 3.62 -1.18
N GLU A 104 -2.46 4.34 -0.08
CA GLU A 104 -3.10 3.96 1.17
C GLU A 104 -4.63 4.09 1.13
N TYR A 105 -5.15 5.19 0.59
CA TYR A 105 -6.60 5.37 0.48
C TYR A 105 -7.22 4.39 -0.53
N HIS A 106 -6.47 3.93 -1.52
CA HIS A 106 -6.91 2.88 -2.44
C HIS A 106 -7.14 1.56 -1.68
N HIS A 107 -6.27 1.20 -0.73
CA HIS A 107 -6.49 0.06 0.16
C HIS A 107 -7.79 0.17 0.95
N VAL A 108 -8.03 1.32 1.58
CA VAL A 108 -9.28 1.60 2.31
C VAL A 108 -10.50 1.41 1.41
N CYS A 109 -10.47 1.97 0.20
CA CYS A 109 -11.56 1.88 -0.77
C CYS A 109 -11.83 0.42 -1.17
N ARG A 110 -10.79 -0.37 -1.43
CA ARG A 110 -10.93 -1.78 -1.81
C ARG A 110 -11.50 -2.61 -0.68
N ILE A 111 -10.94 -2.51 0.52
CA ILE A 111 -11.41 -3.23 1.71
C ILE A 111 -12.92 -2.95 1.94
N HIS A 112 -13.31 -1.68 1.87
CA HIS A 112 -14.71 -1.28 2.08
C HIS A 112 -15.66 -1.87 1.02
N ASN A 113 -15.21 -2.00 -0.23
CA ASN A 113 -16.02 -2.55 -1.32
C ASN A 113 -16.10 -4.08 -1.28
N GLN A 114 -15.04 -4.76 -0.85
CA GLN A 114 -15.00 -6.23 -0.81
C GLN A 114 -15.82 -6.82 0.34
N LYS A 115 -16.02 -6.08 1.44
CA LYS A 115 -16.78 -6.53 2.63
C LYS A 115 -16.28 -7.87 3.20
N LYS A 116 -14.99 -8.15 3.01
CA LYS A 116 -14.29 -9.34 3.46
C LYS A 116 -13.57 -9.05 4.76
N GLN A 117 -13.53 -9.99 5.71
CA GLN A 117 -12.76 -9.82 6.94
C GLN A 117 -11.26 -9.93 6.63
N ILE A 118 -10.43 -9.18 7.35
CA ILE A 118 -8.98 -9.10 7.06
C ILE A 118 -8.32 -10.48 7.17
N GLU A 119 -8.79 -11.31 8.08
CA GLU A 119 -8.29 -12.66 8.33
C GLU A 119 -8.58 -13.64 7.18
N GLU A 120 -9.58 -13.32 6.34
CA GLU A 120 -9.95 -14.13 5.19
C GLU A 120 -9.11 -13.81 3.95
N TYR A 121 -8.35 -12.70 3.96
CA TYR A 121 -7.55 -12.29 2.79
C TYR A 121 -6.53 -13.35 2.44
N THR A 122 -6.48 -13.72 1.16
CA THR A 122 -5.47 -14.65 0.66
C THR A 122 -4.24 -13.90 0.16
N LEU A 123 -3.17 -14.64 -0.13
CA LEU A 123 -1.97 -14.12 -0.76
C LEU A 123 -2.30 -13.38 -2.07
N LEU A 124 -3.15 -13.98 -2.92
CA LEU A 124 -3.60 -13.35 -4.15
C LEU A 124 -4.35 -12.03 -3.87
N ASP A 125 -5.20 -11.99 -2.84
CA ASP A 125 -5.89 -10.74 -2.48
C ASP A 125 -4.91 -9.64 -2.11
N SER A 126 -3.88 -9.95 -1.32
CA SER A 126 -2.84 -9.00 -0.90
C SER A 126 -2.02 -8.51 -2.09
N ILE A 127 -1.55 -9.42 -2.95
CA ILE A 127 -0.74 -9.08 -4.14
C ILE A 127 -1.53 -8.16 -5.09
N ILE A 128 -2.79 -8.47 -5.38
CA ILE A 128 -3.63 -7.64 -6.23
C ILE A 128 -3.98 -6.30 -5.55
N MET A 129 -4.10 -6.27 -4.23
CA MET A 129 -4.34 -5.04 -3.48
C MET A 129 -3.19 -4.04 -3.64
N GLU A 130 -1.95 -4.51 -3.52
CA GLU A 130 -0.73 -3.72 -3.71
C GLU A 130 -0.57 -3.28 -5.16
N GLY A 131 -0.78 -4.21 -6.11
CA GLY A 131 -0.69 -3.92 -7.54
C GLY A 131 -1.68 -2.85 -8.00
N LEU A 132 -2.93 -2.92 -7.55
CA LEU A 132 -3.95 -1.92 -7.88
C LEU A 132 -3.63 -0.55 -7.28
N ALA A 133 -3.18 -0.51 -6.03
CA ALA A 133 -2.79 0.73 -5.36
C ALA A 133 -1.67 1.45 -6.12
N GLU A 134 -0.60 0.74 -6.50
CA GLU A 134 0.49 1.33 -7.29
C GLU A 134 0.09 1.63 -8.74
N HIS A 135 -0.79 0.84 -9.34
CA HIS A 135 -1.33 1.20 -10.65
C HIS A 135 -2.10 2.53 -10.60
N ALA A 136 -2.88 2.76 -9.53
CA ALA A 136 -3.54 4.04 -9.31
C ALA A 136 -2.51 5.19 -9.12
N VAL A 137 -1.44 4.96 -8.35
CA VAL A 137 -0.33 5.94 -8.23
C VAL A 137 0.23 6.29 -9.59
N LYS A 138 0.53 5.30 -10.44
CA LYS A 138 1.01 5.53 -11.81
C LYS A 138 0.03 6.37 -12.62
N GLN A 139 -1.25 6.05 -12.56
CA GLN A 139 -2.29 6.71 -13.35
C GLN A 139 -2.50 8.18 -12.96
N TYR A 140 -2.47 8.49 -11.67
CA TYR A 140 -2.82 9.83 -11.16
C TYR A 140 -1.61 10.71 -10.84
N CYS A 141 -0.46 10.09 -10.56
CA CYS A 141 0.78 10.80 -10.25
C CYS A 141 1.84 10.70 -11.34
N GLY A 142 1.87 9.59 -12.08
CA GLY A 142 2.90 9.30 -13.07
C GLY A 142 3.89 8.25 -12.57
N LYS A 143 4.54 7.58 -13.52
CA LYS A 143 5.43 6.43 -13.27
C LYS A 143 6.61 6.76 -12.35
N GLN A 144 7.07 8.02 -12.34
CA GLN A 144 8.17 8.47 -11.50
C GLN A 144 7.85 8.49 -10.00
N TYR A 145 6.56 8.44 -9.63
CA TYR A 145 6.12 8.40 -8.23
C TYR A 145 5.73 7.00 -7.75
N ASN A 146 5.84 5.99 -8.61
CA ASN A 146 5.66 4.60 -8.18
C ASN A 146 6.76 4.21 -7.20
N ALA A 147 6.42 3.28 -6.32
CA ALA A 147 7.38 2.71 -5.41
C ALA A 147 8.55 2.03 -6.16
N TYR A 148 9.74 2.06 -5.56
CA TYR A 148 10.97 1.55 -6.19
C TYR A 148 10.86 0.07 -6.60
N TRP A 149 10.09 -0.71 -5.85
CA TRP A 149 9.90 -2.14 -6.08
C TRP A 149 9.15 -2.45 -7.38
N CYS A 150 8.39 -1.50 -7.94
CA CYS A 150 7.68 -1.68 -9.22
C CYS A 150 8.60 -2.02 -10.42
N GLN A 151 9.92 -1.86 -10.27
CA GLN A 151 10.91 -2.05 -11.34
C GLN A 151 12.11 -2.90 -10.91
N MET A 152 12.04 -3.62 -9.79
CA MET A 152 13.15 -4.43 -9.26
C MET A 152 13.48 -5.65 -10.11
N TYR A 153 12.48 -6.26 -10.73
CA TYR A 153 12.60 -7.51 -11.48
C TYR A 153 12.13 -7.33 -12.92
N LYS A 154 12.78 -8.04 -13.85
CA LYS A 154 12.32 -8.16 -15.24
C LYS A 154 11.14 -9.12 -15.30
N GLU A 155 10.32 -8.97 -16.34
CA GLU A 155 9.17 -9.84 -16.58
C GLU A 155 9.51 -11.34 -16.57
N LYS A 156 10.60 -11.76 -17.21
CA LYS A 156 11.05 -13.17 -17.19
C LYS A 156 11.35 -13.69 -15.78
N GLU A 157 11.86 -12.83 -14.90
CA GLU A 157 12.12 -13.20 -13.50
C GLU A 157 10.81 -13.32 -12.73
N LEU A 158 9.88 -12.37 -12.93
CA LEU A 158 8.55 -12.42 -12.30
C LEU A 158 7.76 -13.65 -12.71
N LEU A 159 7.77 -14.02 -13.99
CA LEU A 159 7.12 -15.24 -14.48
C LEU A 159 7.76 -16.51 -13.91
N LYS A 160 9.08 -16.52 -13.74
CA LYS A 160 9.77 -17.63 -13.06
C LYS A 160 9.30 -17.78 -11.61
N TYR A 161 9.28 -16.69 -10.84
CA TYR A 161 8.80 -16.74 -9.46
C TYR A 161 7.30 -17.06 -9.38
N TRP A 162 6.50 -16.61 -10.34
CA TRP A 162 5.09 -16.99 -10.44
C TRP A 162 4.93 -18.51 -10.48
N GLU A 163 5.64 -19.19 -11.39
CA GLU A 163 5.61 -20.65 -11.53
C GLU A 163 6.18 -21.40 -10.31
N GLU A 164 7.31 -20.93 -9.76
CA GLU A 164 8.02 -21.62 -8.68
C GLU A 164 7.34 -21.44 -7.30
N ASP A 165 6.89 -20.22 -7.00
CA ASP A 165 6.55 -19.80 -5.63
C ASP A 165 5.08 -19.39 -5.44
N PHE A 166 4.37 -18.90 -6.46
CA PHE A 166 3.07 -18.25 -6.26
C PHE A 166 1.88 -19.06 -6.74
N LYS A 167 1.94 -19.70 -7.91
CA LYS A 167 0.81 -20.36 -8.58
C LYS A 167 0.06 -21.35 -7.68
N GLU A 168 0.80 -22.13 -6.89
CA GLU A 168 0.24 -23.12 -5.95
C GLU A 168 -0.13 -22.54 -4.57
N ASN A 169 0.30 -21.30 -4.27
CA ASN A 169 0.23 -20.69 -2.95
C ASN A 169 -0.79 -19.53 -2.85
N LEU A 170 -1.57 -19.28 -3.91
CA LEU A 170 -2.48 -18.12 -4.02
C LEU A 170 -3.56 -18.02 -2.94
N ASN A 171 -3.96 -19.17 -2.36
CA ASN A 171 -5.04 -19.25 -1.37
C ASN A 171 -4.55 -19.22 0.08
N ILE A 172 -3.23 -19.15 0.32
CA ILE A 172 -2.68 -19.02 1.68
C ILE A 172 -3.26 -17.77 2.33
N LEU A 173 -3.74 -17.91 3.57
CA LEU A 173 -4.38 -16.83 4.31
C LEU A 173 -3.35 -15.87 4.91
N LYS A 174 -3.74 -14.61 5.08
CA LYS A 174 -2.94 -13.55 5.72
C LYS A 174 -2.45 -13.91 7.12
N THR A 175 -3.13 -14.83 7.81
CA THR A 175 -2.73 -15.30 9.15
C THR A 175 -1.56 -16.29 9.13
N GLU A 176 -1.20 -16.83 7.97
CA GLU A 176 -0.16 -17.84 7.82
C GLU A 176 1.20 -17.19 7.55
N LYS A 177 2.27 -17.70 8.17
CA LYS A 177 3.62 -17.11 8.03
C LYS A 177 4.13 -17.08 6.58
N LEU A 178 3.76 -18.09 5.78
CA LEU A 178 4.18 -18.19 4.39
C LEU A 178 3.59 -17.06 3.53
N HIS A 179 2.41 -16.54 3.90
CA HIS A 179 1.82 -15.38 3.23
C HIS A 179 2.77 -14.19 3.25
N ASP A 180 3.21 -13.76 4.44
CA ASP A 180 4.10 -12.62 4.58
C ASP A 180 5.50 -12.92 4.03
N SER A 181 5.94 -14.18 4.06
CA SER A 181 7.20 -14.60 3.47
C SER A 181 7.22 -14.41 1.95
N LEU A 182 6.14 -14.78 1.26
CA LEU A 182 6.00 -14.60 -0.19
C LEU A 182 5.69 -13.15 -0.55
N LEU A 183 4.82 -12.50 0.23
CA LEU A 183 4.42 -11.11 -0.04
C LEU A 183 5.62 -10.16 0.06
N PHE A 184 6.35 -10.20 1.18
CA PHE A 184 7.46 -9.28 1.44
C PHE A 184 8.82 -9.79 0.95
N GLY A 185 8.95 -11.07 0.56
CA GLY A 185 10.24 -11.61 0.13
C GLY A 185 11.18 -11.93 1.29
N LEU A 186 10.73 -12.76 2.22
CA LEU A 186 11.52 -13.17 3.39
C LEU A 186 12.15 -14.55 3.18
N GLY A 187 13.31 -14.77 3.81
CA GLY A 187 13.99 -16.07 3.78
C GLY A 187 14.59 -16.36 2.40
N PRO A 188 14.17 -17.44 1.71
CA PRO A 188 14.68 -17.77 0.38
C PRO A 188 14.07 -16.92 -0.74
N HIS A 189 12.97 -16.20 -0.46
CA HIS A 189 12.25 -15.44 -1.47
C HIS A 189 12.90 -14.07 -1.73
N PRO A 190 12.95 -13.60 -2.98
CA PRO A 190 13.50 -12.29 -3.32
C PRO A 190 12.72 -11.13 -2.67
N ASP A 191 13.43 -10.08 -2.28
CA ASP A 191 12.87 -8.89 -1.62
C ASP A 191 11.69 -8.29 -2.39
N MET A 192 10.58 -8.03 -1.69
CA MET A 192 9.35 -7.41 -2.23
C MET A 192 8.71 -8.18 -3.41
N ILE A 193 9.00 -9.47 -3.61
CA ILE A 193 8.57 -10.20 -4.81
C ILE A 193 7.04 -10.22 -4.99
N GLY A 194 6.26 -10.40 -3.92
CA GLY A 194 4.79 -10.37 -4.00
C GLY A 194 4.24 -9.00 -4.43
N TYR A 195 4.83 -7.91 -3.95
CA TYR A 195 4.48 -6.55 -4.38
C TYR A 195 4.78 -6.36 -5.88
N CYS A 196 6.00 -6.71 -6.30
CA CYS A 196 6.44 -6.60 -7.69
C CYS A 196 5.52 -7.39 -8.64
N LEU A 197 5.20 -8.63 -8.26
CA LEU A 197 4.33 -9.51 -9.02
C LEU A 197 2.91 -8.95 -9.12
N GLY A 198 2.37 -8.38 -8.04
CA GLY A 198 1.05 -7.77 -8.04
C GLY A 198 0.93 -6.60 -9.00
N TYR A 199 1.92 -5.71 -8.98
CA TYR A 199 1.96 -4.60 -9.91
C TYR A 199 2.10 -5.06 -11.37
N TYR A 200 2.88 -6.12 -11.63
CA TYR A 200 2.97 -6.75 -12.96
C TYR A 200 1.64 -7.34 -13.42
N LEU A 201 0.99 -8.18 -12.60
CA LEU A 201 -0.30 -8.81 -12.89
C LEU A 201 -1.37 -7.76 -13.23
N VAL A 202 -1.50 -6.75 -12.37
CA VAL A 202 -2.46 -5.67 -12.57
C VAL A 202 -2.12 -4.85 -13.82
N SER A 203 -0.85 -4.52 -14.03
CA SER A 203 -0.42 -3.77 -15.21
C SER A 203 -0.69 -4.54 -16.50
N ASN A 204 -0.48 -5.86 -16.52
CA ASN A 204 -0.76 -6.71 -17.67
C ASN A 204 -2.27 -6.80 -17.93
N TYR A 205 -3.05 -7.06 -16.88
CA TYR A 205 -4.51 -7.13 -16.97
C TYR A 205 -5.15 -5.82 -17.45
N LEU A 206 -4.65 -4.67 -16.99
CA LEU A 206 -5.14 -3.35 -17.38
C LEU A 206 -4.52 -2.83 -18.67
N ASN A 207 -3.51 -3.51 -19.21
CA ASN A 207 -2.98 -3.17 -20.51
C ASN A 207 -4.09 -3.29 -21.55
N GLN A 208 -4.36 -2.21 -22.29
CA GLN A 208 -5.45 -2.10 -23.26
C GLN A 208 -6.89 -2.10 -22.67
N ARG A 209 -7.06 -2.14 -21.34
CA ARG A 209 -8.37 -2.01 -20.68
C ARG A 209 -8.48 -0.65 -19.98
N ASN A 210 -9.43 0.17 -20.42
CA ASN A 210 -9.75 1.41 -19.71
C ASN A 210 -10.86 1.18 -18.68
N LEU A 211 -10.48 0.68 -17.50
CA LEU A 211 -11.42 0.43 -16.40
C LEU A 211 -11.30 1.51 -15.32
N ALA A 212 -12.45 2.03 -14.88
CA ALA A 212 -12.49 2.93 -13.73
C ALA A 212 -12.20 2.19 -12.42
N ASP A 213 -11.46 2.81 -11.50
CA ASP A 213 -11.08 2.22 -10.20
C ASP A 213 -12.27 1.69 -9.40
N ILE A 214 -13.43 2.36 -9.48
CA ILE A 214 -14.67 1.92 -8.82
C ILE A 214 -15.05 0.49 -9.21
N ARG A 215 -14.77 0.08 -10.46
CA ARG A 215 -14.99 -1.29 -10.92
C ARG A 215 -13.92 -2.22 -10.35
N LEU A 216 -12.66 -1.78 -10.32
CA LEU A 216 -11.51 -2.55 -9.83
C LEU A 216 -11.61 -2.85 -8.32
N PHE A 217 -12.15 -1.93 -7.51
CA PHE A 217 -12.38 -2.18 -6.07
C PHE A 217 -13.31 -3.36 -5.80
N LYS A 218 -14.18 -3.70 -6.76
CA LYS A 218 -15.17 -4.78 -6.63
C LYS A 218 -14.75 -6.07 -7.34
N SER A 219 -13.72 -6.01 -8.17
CA SER A 219 -13.23 -7.17 -8.91
C SER A 219 -12.67 -8.21 -7.95
N ASP A 220 -13.03 -9.47 -8.19
CA ASP A 220 -12.38 -10.62 -7.57
C ASP A 220 -10.91 -10.66 -8.01
N SER A 221 -10.00 -10.98 -7.08
CA SER A 221 -8.56 -10.98 -7.36
C SER A 221 -8.17 -11.98 -8.47
N ARG A 222 -8.96 -13.03 -8.71
CA ARG A 222 -8.70 -14.05 -9.74
C ARG A 222 -8.80 -13.53 -11.18
N VAL A 223 -9.54 -12.44 -11.42
CA VAL A 223 -9.65 -11.90 -12.79
C VAL A 223 -8.30 -11.39 -13.31
N PHE A 224 -7.40 -10.98 -12.42
CA PHE A 224 -6.11 -10.36 -12.75
C PHE A 224 -5.03 -11.38 -13.15
N ILE A 225 -5.25 -12.66 -12.92
CA ILE A 225 -4.31 -13.73 -13.27
C ILE A 225 -4.75 -14.50 -14.51
N GLN A 226 -5.96 -14.24 -15.01
CA GLN A 226 -6.55 -14.99 -16.11
C GLN A 226 -5.73 -14.88 -17.40
N SER A 227 -5.17 -13.70 -17.69
CA SER A 227 -4.33 -13.50 -18.87
C SER A 227 -2.99 -14.26 -18.82
N ILE A 228 -2.51 -14.65 -17.65
CA ILE A 228 -1.29 -15.47 -17.54
C ILE A 228 -1.64 -16.95 -17.69
N LEU A 229 -2.79 -17.37 -17.17
CA LEU A 229 -3.25 -18.75 -17.27
C LEU A 229 -3.71 -19.12 -18.69
N ASP A 230 -4.15 -18.15 -19.50
CA ASP A 230 -4.59 -18.37 -20.87
C ASP A 230 -3.41 -18.44 -21.89
N ASP A 231 -2.20 -18.03 -21.49
CA ASP A 231 -0.97 -18.09 -22.30
C ASP A 231 -0.16 -19.40 -22.09
N GLU A 232 -0.66 -20.33 -21.27
CA GLU A 232 -0.16 -21.71 -21.07
C GLU A 232 -0.85 -22.74 -21.96
#